data_AF-A0A317YK22-F1
#
_entry.id   AF-A0A317YK22-F1
#
_cell.length_a   1.000
_cell.length_b   1.000
_cell.length_c   1.000
_cell.angle_alpha   90.00
_cell.angle_beta   90.00
_cell.angle_gamma   90.00
#
_symmetry.space_group_name_H-M   'P 1'
#
loop_
_entity.id
_entity.type
_entity.pdbx_description
1 polymer ?
#
loop_
_entity_poly.entity_id
_entity_poly.type
_entity_poly.pdbx_seq_one_letter_code
_entity_poly.pdbx_strand_id
1 'polypeptide(L)' 'HYQFVAILHLDQEMKVKHSYTGWVFSEEKLLRKLLAH' A
#
# COMPACT_ATOMS: atom_id res chain seq x y z
N HIS A 1 -6.64 -17.01 -5.17
CA HIS A 1 -5.92 -16.65 -3.94
C HIS A 1 -5.78 -15.14 -3.90
N TYR A 2 -6.24 -14.49 -2.83
CA TYR A 2 -6.04 -13.05 -2.64
C TYR A 2 -4.94 -12.85 -1.61
N GLN A 3 -4.06 -11.89 -1.84
CA GLN A 3 -2.99 -11.59 -0.91
C GLN A 3 -3.46 -10.54 0.08
N PHE A 4 -3.25 -10.79 1.36
CA PHE A 4 -3.40 -9.80 2.41
C PHE A 4 -2.10 -9.00 2.50
N VAL A 5 -2.19 -7.68 2.41
CA VAL A 5 -1.02 -6.80 2.38
C VAL A 5 -1.19 -5.63 3.34
N ALA A 6 -0.08 -5.13 3.85
CA ALA A 6 0.04 -3.86 4.57
C ALA A 6 1.11 -3.01 3.89
N ILE A 7 0.76 -1.77 3.54
CA ILE A 7 1.60 -0.81 2.82
C ILE A 7 1.62 0.47 3.64
N LEU A 8 2.81 1.01 3.90
CA LEU A 8 3.02 2.27 4.61
C LEU A 8 3.86 3.20 3.73
N HIS A 9 3.37 4.41 3.48
CA HIS A 9 4.13 5.48 2.86
C HIS A 9 4.70 6.37 3.95
N LEU A 10 6.02 6.40 4.04
CA LEU A 10 6.76 7.20 5.01
C LEU A 10 7.29 8.47 4.36
N ASP A 11 7.39 9.54 5.14
CA ASP A 11 8.23 10.69 4.79
C ASP A 11 9.70 10.45 5.18
N GLN A 12 10.54 11.46 4.93
CA GLN A 12 11.97 11.42 5.23
C GLN A 12 12.28 11.35 6.73
N GLU A 13 11.31 11.68 7.59
CA GLU A 13 11.43 11.64 9.05
C GLU A 13 10.83 10.35 9.63
N MET A 14 10.58 9.34 8.78
CA MET A 14 9.96 8.07 9.15
C MET A 14 8.55 8.23 9.74
N LYS A 15 7.83 9.31 9.43
CA LYS A 15 6.43 9.46 9.79
C LYS A 15 5.53 8.87 8.71
N VAL A 16 4.46 8.22 9.13
CA VAL A 16 3.46 7.66 8.23
C VAL A 16 2.64 8.79 7.62
N LYS A 17 2.72 8.96 6.31
CA LYS A 17 1.85 9.87 5.55
C LYS A 17 0.51 9.21 5.24
N HIS A 18 0.58 7.99 4.69
CA HIS A 18 -0.59 7.19 4.29
C HIS A 18 -0.33 5.71 4.55
N SER A 19 -1.39 4.94 4.77
CA SER A 19 -1.30 3.49 4.90
C SER A 19 -2.50 2.78 4.29
N TYR A 20 -2.27 1.55 3.83
CA TYR A 20 -3.31 0.65 3.37
C TYR A 20 -3.06 -0.73 3.95
N THR A 21 -4.05 -1.31 4.62
CA THR A 21 -4.03 -2.69 5.10
C THR A 21 -5.29 -3.40 4.64
N GLY A 22 -5.13 -4.51 3.93
CA GLY A 22 -6.28 -5.26 3.44
C GLY A 22 -5.95 -6.25 2.34
N TRP A 23 -7.00 -6.88 1.82
CA TRP A 23 -6.92 -7.86 0.74
C TRP A 23 -6.80 -7.17 -0.62
N VAL A 24 -5.81 -7.57 -1.41
CA VAL A 24 -5.65 -7.12 -2.79
C VAL A 24 -5.94 -8.26 -3.76
N PHE A 25 -6.82 -7.95 -4.71
CA PHE A 25 -7.36 -8.92 -5.66
C PHE A 25 -6.47 -9.13 -6.89
N SER A 26 -5.73 -8.09 -7.31
CA SER A 26 -4.87 -8.12 -8.49
C SER A 26 -3.61 -7.29 -8.29
N GLU A 27 -2.56 -7.67 -9.01
CA GLU A 27 -1.29 -6.93 -9.03
C GLU A 27 -1.47 -5.48 -9.49
N GLU A 28 -2.35 -5.22 -10.45
CA GLU A 28 -2.70 -3.86 -10.88
C GLU A 28 -3.25 -3.01 -9.72
N LYS A 29 -4.14 -3.57 -8.88
CA LYS A 29 -4.66 -2.87 -7.70
C LYS A 29 -3.56 -2.64 -6.66
N LEU A 30 -2.62 -3.57 -6.53
CA LEU A 30 -1.46 -3.41 -5.65
C LEU A 30 -0.57 -2.24 -6.13
N LEU A 31 -0.22 -2.22 -7.41
CA LEU A 31 0.60 -1.18 -8.03
C LEU A 31 -0.03 0.21 -7.90
N ARG A 32 -1.34 0.32 -8.14
CA ARG A 32 -2.06 1.59 -7.91
C ARG A 32 -1.97 2.06 -6.46
N LYS A 33 -1.99 1.16 -5.47
CA LYS A 33 -1.84 1.53 -4.06
C LYS A 33 -0.40 1.90 -3.68
N LEU A 34 0.60 1.30 -4.32
CA LEU A 34 2.01 1.64 -4.13
C LEU A 34 2.37 3.00 -4.75
N LEU A 35 1.86 3.28 -5.95
CA LEU A 35 2.20 4.45 -6.75
C LEU A 35 1.26 5.65 -6.58
N ALA A 36 0.13 5.48 -5.88
CA ALA A 36 -0.74 6.61 -5.54
C ALA A 36 0.00 7.54 -4.56
N HIS A 37 0.15 8.81 -4.97
CA HIS A 37 0.72 9.89 -4.17
C HIS A 37 -0.28 10.46 -3.17
#